data_AF-A0A975A9N5-F1
#
_entry.id   AF-A0A975A9N5-F1
#
_cell.length_a   1.000
_cell.length_b   1.000
_cell.length_c   1.000
_cell.angle_alpha   90.00
_cell.angle_beta   90.00
_cell.angle_gamma   90.00
#
_symmetry.space_group_name_H-M   'P 1'
#
loop_
_entity.id
_entity.type
_entity.pdbx_description
1 polymer ?
#
loop_
_entity_poly.entity_id
_entity_poly.type
_entity_poly.pdbx_seq_one_letter_code
_entity_poly.pdbx_strand_id
1 'polypeptide(L)'
;MKKKLLLLTILITLAFWLFPAPKAQAIDPVTIALLTPVALKVAEAARPYIMKGLAGGIKGLIDCGKDVIDIFRLPLGVLQSTVGMPFGYFGSGVRNVVLGGIAPFKLVCHTLILPIKFTGLTM
;
A
#
# COMPACT_ATOMS: atom_id res chain seq x y z
N MET A 1 5.63 3.75 -24.41
CA MET A 1 5.11 4.00 -23.04
C MET A 1 4.03 5.08 -22.98
N LYS A 2 4.19 6.22 -23.66
CA LYS A 2 3.21 7.33 -23.67
C LYS A 2 1.78 6.93 -24.12
N LYS A 3 1.64 6.06 -25.13
CA LYS A 3 0.33 5.60 -25.63
C LYS A 3 -0.47 4.76 -24.61
N LYS A 4 0.20 3.90 -23.83
CA LYS A 4 -0.44 3.10 -22.77
C LYS A 4 -0.88 3.97 -21.59
N LEU A 5 -0.08 4.98 -21.25
CA LEU A 5 -0.42 5.96 -20.22
C LEU A 5 -1.64 6.80 -20.62
N LEU A 6 -1.69 7.28 -21.88
CA LEU A 6 -2.85 7.99 -22.43
C LEU A 6 -4.12 7.14 -22.40
N LEU A 7 -4.02 5.87 -22.80
CA LEU A 7 -5.15 4.96 -22.82
C LEU A 7 -5.69 4.70 -21.40
N LEU A 8 -4.79 4.55 -20.42
CA LEU A 8 -5.16 4.36 -19.02
C LEU A 8 -5.80 5.62 -18.42
N THR A 9 -5.31 6.82 -18.74
CA THR A 9 -5.96 8.07 -18.31
C THR A 9 -7.34 8.26 -18.90
N ILE A 10 -7.55 7.90 -20.17
CA ILE A 10 -8.85 7.99 -20.84
C ILE A 10 -9.84 6.98 -20.24
N LEU A 11 -9.36 5.78 -19.89
CA LEU A 11 -10.19 4.75 -19.28
C LEU A 11 -10.65 5.16 -17.87
N ILE A 12 -9.77 5.77 -17.08
CA ILE A 12 -10.10 6.28 -15.75
C ILE A 12 -11.11 7.43 -15.85
N THR A 13 -10.91 8.41 -16.74
CA THR A 13 -11.86 9.51 -16.89
C THR A 13 -13.22 9.03 -17.40
N LEU A 14 -13.26 8.05 -18.30
CA LEU A 14 -14.50 7.43 -18.77
C LEU A 14 -15.23 6.70 -17.65
N ALA A 15 -14.50 5.98 -16.78
CA ALA A 15 -15.08 5.30 -15.62
C ALA A 15 -15.70 6.30 -14.63
N PHE A 16 -15.04 7.42 -14.34
CA PHE A 16 -15.59 8.48 -13.50
C PHE A 16 -16.82 9.17 -14.12
N TRP A 17 -16.93 9.18 -15.45
CA TRP A 17 -18.07 9.76 -16.17
C TRP A 17 -19.27 8.81 -16.23
N LEU A 18 -19.02 7.51 -16.41
CA LEU A 18 -20.04 6.45 -16.40
C LEU A 18 -20.58 6.17 -15.00
N PHE A 19 -19.78 6.36 -13.96
CA PHE A 19 -20.16 6.22 -12.56
C PHE A 19 -20.02 7.56 -11.83
N PRO A 20 -20.94 8.52 -12.05
CA PRO A 20 -20.91 9.78 -11.35
C PRO A 20 -21.02 9.51 -9.84
N ALA A 21 -20.06 10.02 -9.07
CA ALA A 21 -20.09 9.90 -7.62
C ALA A 21 -21.43 10.46 -7.09
N PRO A 22 -22.16 9.72 -6.22
CA PRO A 22 -23.41 10.20 -5.67
C PRO A 22 -23.16 11.55 -4.99
N LYS A 23 -23.94 12.57 -5.37
CA LYS A 23 -23.86 13.91 -4.79
C LYS A 23 -24.00 13.77 -3.27
N ALA A 24 -22.99 14.21 -2.52
CA ALA A 24 -23.07 14.26 -1.07
C ALA A 24 -24.21 15.21 -0.69
N GLN A 25 -25.35 14.65 -0.28
CA GLN A 25 -26.43 15.43 0.30
C GLN A 25 -25.89 15.98 1.61
N ALA A 26 -25.86 17.31 1.73
CA ALA A 26 -25.51 17.95 2.99
C ALA A 26 -26.55 17.51 4.02
N ILE A 27 -26.11 16.75 5.02
CA ILE A 27 -26.95 16.37 6.14
C ILE A 27 -27.06 17.60 7.03
N ASP A 28 -28.28 18.04 7.32
CA ASP A 28 -28.51 19.18 8.21
C ASP A 28 -27.86 18.93 9.59
N PRO A 29 -27.30 19.96 10.24
CA PRO A 29 -26.65 19.82 11.55
C PRO A 29 -27.53 19.15 12.60
N VAL A 30 -28.85 19.38 12.52
CA VAL A 30 -29.85 18.76 13.39
C VAL A 30 -29.93 17.25 13.17
N THR A 31 -29.91 16.82 11.91
CA THR A 31 -29.95 15.39 11.52
C THR A 31 -28.65 14.68 11.92
N ILE A 32 -27.49 15.35 11.80
CA ILE A 32 -26.23 14.83 12.34
C ILE A 32 -26.36 14.65 13.85
N ALA A 33 -26.81 15.67 14.59
CA ALA A 33 -26.92 15.60 16.05
C ALA A 33 -27.83 14.47 16.53
N LEU A 34 -28.91 14.19 15.79
CA LEU A 34 -29.87 13.13 16.12
C LEU A 34 -29.35 11.72 15.78
N LEU A 35 -28.58 11.59 14.69
CA LEU A 35 -27.94 10.33 14.28
C LEU A 35 -26.64 10.03 15.03
N THR A 36 -25.94 11.06 15.52
CA THR A 36 -24.66 10.95 16.25
C THR A 36 -24.70 9.91 17.40
N PRO A 37 -25.69 9.90 18.31
CA PRO A 37 -25.73 8.91 19.39
C PRO A 37 -25.88 7.47 18.89
N VAL A 38 -26.63 7.26 17.81
CA VAL A 38 -26.79 5.92 17.19
C VAL A 38 -25.49 5.52 16.50
N ALA A 39 -24.86 6.44 15.77
CA ALA A 39 -23.58 6.22 15.13
C ALA A 39 -22.46 5.89 16.14
N LEU A 40 -22.43 6.57 17.30
CA LEU A 40 -21.48 6.31 18.37
C LEU A 40 -21.64 4.91 18.96
N LYS A 41 -22.88 4.44 19.20
CA LYS A 41 -23.12 3.07 19.69
C LYS A 41 -22.65 2.01 18.70
N VAL A 42 -22.91 2.23 17.41
CA VAL A 42 -22.44 1.32 16.34
C VAL A 42 -20.91 1.37 16.23
N ALA A 43 -20.31 2.55 16.36
CA ALA A 43 -18.86 2.71 16.34
C ALA A 43 -18.18 2.01 17.54
N GLU A 44 -18.76 2.06 18.73
CA GLU A 44 -18.28 1.32 19.91
C GLU A 44 -18.36 -0.19 19.70
N ALA A 45 -19.45 -0.70 19.11
CA ALA A 45 -19.58 -2.11 18.76
C ALA A 45 -18.57 -2.55 17.67
N ALA A 46 -18.27 -1.67 16.72
CA ALA A 46 -17.32 -1.91 15.64
C ALA A 46 -15.84 -1.71 16.06
N ARG A 47 -15.58 -1.03 17.18
CA ARG A 47 -14.24 -0.72 17.70
C ARG A 47 -13.26 -1.90 17.67
N PRO A 48 -13.57 -3.11 18.16
CA PRO A 48 -12.61 -4.22 18.14
C PRO A 48 -12.22 -4.65 16.72
N TYR A 49 -13.13 -4.58 15.75
CA TYR A 49 -12.85 -4.92 14.36
C TYR A 49 -11.98 -3.86 13.69
N ILE A 50 -12.29 -2.58 13.95
CA ILE A 50 -11.50 -1.45 13.46
C ILE A 50 -10.07 -1.53 14.03
N MET A 51 -9.92 -1.83 15.33
CA MET A 51 -8.61 -1.96 15.96
C MET A 51 -7.81 -3.14 15.40
N LYS A 52 -8.46 -4.29 15.14
CA LYS A 52 -7.81 -5.45 14.49
C LYS A 52 -7.39 -5.14 13.06
N GLY A 53 -8.27 -4.51 12.28
CA GLY A 53 -7.98 -4.08 10.91
C GLY A 53 -6.86 -3.05 10.84
N LEU A 54 -6.85 -2.09 11.76
CA LEU A 54 -5.79 -1.09 11.86
C LEU A 54 -4.45 -1.73 12.24
N ALA A 55 -4.43 -2.63 13.24
CA ALA A 55 -3.21 -3.33 13.63
C ALA A 55 -2.65 -4.22 12.51
N GLY A 56 -3.52 -4.93 11.77
CA GLY A 56 -3.16 -5.74 10.61
C GLY A 56 -2.64 -4.89 9.44
N GLY A 57 -3.34 -3.80 9.14
CA GLY A 57 -2.97 -2.83 8.12
C GLY A 57 -1.63 -2.15 8.40
N ILE A 58 -1.37 -1.73 9.65
CA ILE A 58 -0.07 -1.17 10.08
C ILE A 58 1.05 -2.18 9.86
N LYS A 59 0.88 -3.44 10.26
CA LYS A 59 1.87 -4.49 10.00
C LYS A 59 2.12 -4.68 8.50
N GLY A 60 1.06 -4.70 7.68
CA GLY A 60 1.16 -4.77 6.23
C GLY A 60 1.92 -3.61 5.61
N LEU A 61 1.68 -2.38 6.09
CA LEU A 61 2.40 -1.19 5.65
C LEU A 61 3.88 -1.23 6.03
N ILE A 62 4.21 -1.75 7.22
CA ILE A 62 5.60 -1.95 7.64
C ILE A 62 6.30 -2.98 6.74
N ASP A 63 5.63 -4.08 6.39
CA ASP A 63 6.17 -5.09 5.49
C ASP A 63 6.42 -4.52 4.09
N CYS A 64 5.48 -3.74 3.54
CA CYS A 64 5.67 -3.01 2.30
C CYS A 64 6.84 -2.01 2.39
N GLY A 65 6.95 -1.27 3.50
CA GLY A 65 8.05 -0.33 3.72
C GLY A 65 9.43 -1.02 3.73
N LYS A 66 9.53 -2.21 4.34
CA LYS A 66 10.76 -3.01 4.30
C LYS A 66 11.12 -3.44 2.88
N ASP A 67 10.14 -3.86 2.09
CA ASP A 67 10.39 -4.25 0.70
C ASP A 67 10.84 -3.07 -0.16
N VAL A 68 10.32 -1.86 0.09
CA VAL A 68 10.82 -0.63 -0.55
C VAL A 68 12.29 -0.38 -0.21
N ILE A 69 12.68 -0.56 1.05
CA ILE A 69 14.09 -0.45 1.48
C ILE A 69 14.94 -1.52 0.78
N ASP A 70 14.43 -2.74 0.64
CA ASP A 70 15.13 -3.82 -0.06
C ASP A 70 15.33 -3.52 -1.55
N ILE A 71 14.43 -2.78 -2.21
CA ILE A 71 14.65 -2.30 -3.59
C ILE A 71 15.89 -1.40 -3.68
N PHE A 72 16.14 -0.55 -2.68
CA PHE A 72 17.34 0.28 -2.65
C PHE A 72 18.64 -0.52 -2.44
N ARG A 73 18.57 -1.80 -2.06
CA ARG A 73 19.74 -2.69 -2.05
C ARG A 73 20.26 -3.01 -3.45
N LEU A 74 19.44 -2.84 -4.49
CA LEU A 74 19.84 -3.10 -5.88
C LEU A 74 20.94 -2.13 -6.35
N PRO A 75 20.76 -0.79 -6.30
CA PRO A 75 21.82 0.16 -6.64
C PRO A 75 23.02 0.07 -5.68
N LEU A 76 22.78 -0.18 -4.38
CA LEU A 76 23.86 -0.41 -3.41
C LEU A 76 24.68 -1.66 -3.74
N GLY A 77 24.02 -2.74 -4.16
CA GLY A 77 24.65 -3.98 -4.57
C GLY A 77 25.49 -3.80 -5.83
N VAL A 78 24.99 -3.04 -6.83
CA VAL A 78 25.74 -2.71 -8.05
C VAL A 78 26.99 -1.91 -7.71
N LEU A 79 26.90 -0.92 -6.82
CA LEU A 79 28.06 -0.14 -6.35
C LEU A 79 29.07 -1.01 -5.60
N GLN A 80 28.60 -1.90 -4.72
CA GLN A 80 29.47 -2.84 -4.00
C GLN A 80 30.14 -3.86 -4.93
N SER A 81 29.45 -4.34 -5.96
CA SER A 81 30.00 -5.28 -6.93
C SER A 81 30.94 -4.65 -7.95
N THR A 82 30.86 -3.33 -8.17
CA THR A 82 31.70 -2.62 -9.15
C THR A 82 32.85 -1.88 -8.47
N VAL A 83 32.54 -0.91 -7.61
CA VAL A 83 33.52 -0.07 -6.90
C VAL A 83 34.08 -0.77 -5.66
N GLY A 84 33.29 -1.62 -5.01
CA GLY A 84 33.71 -2.42 -3.85
C GLY A 84 34.48 -3.70 -4.20
N MET A 85 34.59 -4.03 -5.49
CA MET A 85 35.30 -5.22 -5.99
C MET A 85 36.77 -5.29 -5.54
N PRO A 86 37.61 -4.23 -5.67
CA PRO A 86 38.99 -4.26 -5.20
C PRO A 86 39.15 -4.39 -3.67
N PHE A 87 38.07 -4.19 -2.90
CA PHE A 87 38.06 -4.29 -1.45
C PHE A 87 37.41 -5.60 -0.94
N GLY A 88 37.13 -6.56 -1.83
CA GLY A 88 36.57 -7.87 -1.47
C GLY A 88 35.05 -7.90 -1.26
N TYR A 89 34.33 -6.80 -1.56
CA TYR A 89 32.87 -6.71 -1.38
C TYR A 89 32.05 -7.28 -2.55
N PHE A 90 32.68 -7.99 -3.49
CA PHE A 90 32.01 -8.54 -4.66
C PHE A 90 30.89 -9.54 -4.28
N GLY A 91 31.16 -10.46 -3.35
CA GLY A 91 30.17 -11.46 -2.91
C GLY A 91 28.96 -10.83 -2.20
N SER A 92 29.19 -9.85 -1.33
CA SER A 92 28.12 -9.08 -0.69
C SER A 92 27.33 -8.22 -1.69
N GLY A 93 28.02 -7.68 -2.70
CA GLY A 93 27.40 -6.89 -3.77
C GLY A 93 26.43 -7.72 -4.60
N VAL A 94 26.86 -8.88 -5.10
CA VAL A 94 26.00 -9.80 -5.88
C VAL A 94 24.78 -10.25 -5.07
N ARG A 95 24.94 -10.58 -3.78
CA ARG A 95 23.81 -10.93 -2.91
C ARG A 95 22.80 -9.78 -2.78
N ASN A 96 23.27 -8.54 -2.64
CA ASN A 96 22.42 -7.35 -2.55
C ASN A 96 21.72 -7.02 -3.87
N VAL A 97 22.36 -7.28 -5.02
CA VAL A 97 21.72 -7.18 -6.35
C VAL A 97 20.58 -8.18 -6.49
N VAL A 98 20.79 -9.44 -6.11
CA VAL A 98 19.76 -10.48 -6.21
C VAL A 98 18.59 -10.20 -5.27
N LEU A 99 18.87 -9.84 -4.01
CA LEU A 99 17.82 -9.50 -3.04
C LEU A 99 17.04 -8.24 -3.48
N GLY A 100 17.74 -7.22 -3.99
CA GLY A 100 17.11 -6.02 -4.53
C GLY A 100 16.28 -6.29 -5.78
N GLY A 101 16.69 -7.25 -6.62
CA GLY A 101 15.96 -7.66 -7.82
C GLY A 101 14.66 -8.44 -7.53
N ILE A 102 14.62 -9.19 -6.43
CA ILE A 102 13.42 -9.93 -6.00
C ILE A 102 12.46 -9.04 -5.18
N ALA A 103 12.99 -8.02 -4.50
CA ALA A 103 12.22 -7.06 -3.70
C ALA A 103 11.01 -6.40 -4.40
N PRO A 104 11.06 -5.95 -5.68
CA PRO A 104 9.89 -5.36 -6.34
C PRO A 104 8.74 -6.35 -6.52
N PHE A 105 9.02 -7.63 -6.76
CA PHE A 105 7.99 -8.67 -6.85
C PHE A 105 7.34 -8.94 -5.50
N LYS A 106 8.16 -8.98 -4.45
CA LYS A 106 7.70 -9.14 -3.07
C LYS A 106 6.82 -7.97 -2.63
N LEU A 107 7.21 -6.73 -2.99
CA LEU A 107 6.42 -5.53 -2.74
C LEU A 107 5.05 -5.59 -3.41
N VAL A 108 4.97 -6.05 -4.67
CA VAL A 108 3.68 -6.20 -5.38
C VAL A 108 2.78 -7.20 -4.65
N CYS A 109 3.32 -8.35 -4.25
CA CYS A 109 2.56 -9.35 -3.49
C CYS A 109 2.05 -8.80 -2.15
N HIS A 110 2.89 -8.12 -1.37
CA HIS A 110 2.46 -7.51 -0.11
C HIS A 110 1.44 -6.38 -0.32
N THR A 111 1.56 -5.61 -1.40
CA THR A 111 0.61 -4.54 -1.74
C THR A 111 -0.77 -5.11 -2.11
N LEU A 112 -0.82 -6.23 -2.83
CA LEU A 112 -2.09 -6.92 -3.16
C LEU A 112 -2.78 -7.51 -1.93
N ILE A 113 -2.01 -7.96 -0.93
CA ILE A 113 -2.54 -8.55 0.31
C ILE A 113 -2.89 -7.47 1.35
N LEU A 114 -2.35 -6.26 1.21
CA LEU A 114 -2.60 -5.10 2.08
C LEU A 114 -4.09 -4.82 2.37
N PRO A 115 -5.01 -4.74 1.38
CA PRO A 115 -6.42 -4.52 1.65
C PRO A 115 -7.04 -5.63 2.50
N ILE A 116 -6.60 -6.88 2.32
CA ILE A 116 -7.06 -8.01 3.14
C ILE A 116 -6.58 -7.83 4.58
N LYS A 117 -5.33 -7.40 4.80
CA LYS A 117 -4.80 -7.12 6.15
C LYS A 117 -5.56 -5.99 6.87
N PHE A 118 -6.13 -5.02 6.14
CA PHE A 118 -6.96 -3.94 6.70
C PHE A 118 -8.35 -4.40 7.13
N THR A 119 -8.88 -5.51 6.61
CA THR A 119 -10.20 -6.02 7.01
C THR A 119 -10.23 -6.66 8.40
N GLY A 120 -9.06 -6.84 9.04
CA GLY A 120 -8.96 -7.46 10.37
C GLY A 120 -9.27 -8.97 10.37
N LEU A 121 -9.54 -9.55 9.20
CA LEU A 121 -9.53 -10.99 8.96
C LEU A 121 -8.07 -11.45 9.09
N THR A 122 -7.75 -11.92 10.29
CA THR A 122 -6.47 -12.53 10.59
C THR A 122 -6.47 -13.91 9.94
N MET A 123 -5.72 -14.06 8.84
CA MET A 123 -5.11 -15.35 8.50
C MET A 123 -3.83 -15.51 9.30
#